data_AF-A0A453R927-F1
#
_entry.id   AF-A0A453R927-F1
#
_cell.length_a   1.000
_cell.length_b   1.000
_cell.length_c   1.000
_cell.angle_alpha   90.00
_cell.angle_beta   90.00
_cell.angle_gamma   90.00
#
_symmetry.space_group_name_H-M   'P 1'
#
loop_
_entity.id
_entity.type
_entity.pdbx_description
1 polymer ?
#
loop_
_entity_poly.entity_id
_entity_poly.type
_entity_poly.pdbx_seq_one_letter_code
_entity_poly.pdbx_strand_id
1 'polypeptide(L)'
;MGYIELCQLFSLSEEFKYVSVRKDEKMELEKILDRVPIPVKESLEEPSTKINVLLQAYISGLKLEGLSLGSDMVYIKQSAGRLSRAIFEIVLKRGWSQLAEKALNLCTMIDKQMWSVQTPLRQFPGIPNEILMKLEKKELAWERYFDLSSQEIGELIRYPKMGRRLYQCIHQLPKLNLSAHVQPITRTVLGFELTLTPDFQWDDKIHGYVEPFWILVEDNDSECILHHEYFTLKKQRLNEDHTLNFTVPIYEPLPPLYFIHVVSDKWLGSRTILPVSFRHLVLPDKHAPPTELLDLQPLPVTALRNARYEGLYSAWKHFNPIQTQVFSVLYNSDHSVLVAAPTGSGKTICAKFAILRNHQKAVSGETNMRIVYIAPIEALAKERYRDWEMKFGEFACVVELTGETARDLKLLDKGEIIISTHEKWDSLSRRWKQRKHIQQVGLFIVDELHLIGSEKGHVLDIIVSRMRCIANHTCSNIRIVALSASLANAKDLGEWIGATSHGLFNFPPAVRRYL
;
A
#
# COMPACT_ATOMS: atom_id res chain seq x y z
N MET A 1 -22.84 19.55 -2.44
CA MET A 1 -23.73 19.41 -1.26
C MET A 1 -23.06 20.10 -0.07
N GLY A 2 -23.74 21.07 0.55
CA GLY A 2 -23.27 21.82 1.70
C GLY A 2 -23.93 21.36 3.01
N TYR A 3 -23.73 22.13 4.08
CA TYR A 3 -24.36 21.83 5.38
C TYR A 3 -25.89 21.90 5.34
N ILE A 4 -26.47 22.78 4.51
CA ILE A 4 -27.92 22.89 4.32
C ILE A 4 -28.48 21.55 3.83
N GLU A 5 -27.93 21.02 2.74
CA GLU A 5 -28.41 19.77 2.16
C GLU A 5 -28.09 18.55 3.04
N LEU A 6 -27.00 18.57 3.82
CA LEU A 6 -26.70 17.51 4.79
C LEU A 6 -27.73 17.46 5.93
N CYS A 7 -28.07 18.61 6.51
CA CYS A 7 -29.10 18.69 7.55
C CYS A 7 -30.48 18.30 7.01
N GLN A 8 -30.81 18.72 5.79
CA GLN A 8 -32.02 18.28 5.10
C GLN A 8 -32.04 16.76 4.89
N LEU A 9 -30.96 16.18 4.37
CA LEU A 9 -30.86 14.73 4.14
C LEU A 9 -31.02 13.94 5.45
N PHE A 10 -30.40 14.42 6.53
CA PHE A 10 -30.56 13.85 7.87
C PHE A 10 -32.03 13.83 8.31
N SER A 11 -32.74 14.95 8.13
CA SER A 11 -34.15 15.08 8.53
C SER A 11 -35.11 14.19 7.75
N LEU A 12 -34.71 13.70 6.58
CA LEU A 12 -35.50 12.77 5.76
C LEU A 12 -35.31 11.29 6.15
N SER A 13 -34.57 11.00 7.23
CA SER A 13 -34.34 9.63 7.69
C SER A 13 -35.64 8.92 8.07
N GLU A 14 -35.80 7.66 7.66
CA GLU A 14 -36.99 6.83 7.94
C GLU A 14 -37.27 6.67 9.45
N GLU A 15 -36.25 6.78 10.29
CA GLU A 15 -36.41 6.77 11.75
C GLU A 15 -37.34 7.89 12.23
N PHE A 16 -37.35 9.04 11.57
CA PHE A 16 -38.14 10.19 11.98
C PHE A 16 -39.53 10.25 11.34
N LYS A 17 -39.95 9.20 10.63
CA LYS A 17 -41.22 9.13 9.91
C LYS A 17 -42.47 9.48 10.73
N TYR A 18 -42.45 9.18 12.03
CA TYR A 18 -43.58 9.43 12.92
C TYR A 18 -43.50 10.77 13.66
N VAL A 19 -42.43 11.55 13.46
CA VAL A 19 -42.36 12.92 13.96
C VAL A 19 -43.34 13.76 13.14
N SER A 20 -44.15 14.56 13.81
CA SER A 20 -45.12 15.45 13.18
C SER A 20 -45.07 16.83 13.82
N VAL A 21 -45.47 17.85 13.06
CA VAL A 21 -45.58 19.23 13.55
C VAL A 21 -46.96 19.42 14.19
N ARG A 22 -46.99 19.70 15.48
CA ARG A 22 -48.22 19.98 16.25
C ARG A 22 -48.53 21.47 16.22
N LYS A 23 -49.80 21.86 16.41
CA LYS A 23 -50.22 23.28 16.30
C LYS A 23 -49.71 24.15 17.45
N ASP A 24 -49.62 23.58 18.64
CA ASP A 24 -49.21 24.22 19.89
C ASP A 24 -47.71 24.52 19.96
N GLU A 25 -46.88 23.82 19.18
CA GLU A 25 -45.43 24.01 19.13
C GLU A 25 -44.96 24.94 17.98
N LYS A 26 -45.85 25.34 17.04
CA LYS A 26 -45.46 26.14 15.86
C LYS A 26 -44.80 27.48 16.22
N MET A 27 -45.36 28.21 17.19
CA MET A 27 -44.80 29.51 17.62
C MET A 27 -43.42 29.37 18.27
N GLU A 28 -43.19 28.28 19.00
CA GLU A 28 -41.87 28.01 19.58
C GLU A 28 -40.88 27.60 18.50
N LEU A 29 -41.30 26.75 17.56
CA LEU A 29 -40.47 26.31 16.43
C LEU A 29 -40.02 27.47 15.55
N GLU A 30 -40.88 28.45 15.29
CA GLU A 30 -40.56 29.67 14.53
C GLU A 30 -39.49 30.51 15.26
N LYS A 31 -39.62 30.71 16.58
CA LYS A 31 -38.58 31.40 17.38
C LYS A 31 -37.24 30.67 17.38
N ILE A 32 -37.24 29.34 17.30
CA ILE A 32 -36.01 28.55 17.22
C ILE A 32 -35.41 28.65 15.81
N LEU A 33 -36.25 28.61 14.78
CA LEU A 33 -35.83 28.73 13.38
C LEU A 33 -35.05 30.03 13.13
N ASP A 34 -35.46 31.15 13.76
CA ASP A 34 -34.73 32.43 13.66
C ASP A 34 -33.34 32.43 14.32
N ARG A 35 -33.03 31.41 15.13
CA ARG A 35 -31.80 31.32 15.93
C ARG A 35 -30.85 30.22 15.45
N VAL A 36 -31.27 29.35 14.55
CA VAL A 36 -30.41 28.27 14.04
C VAL A 36 -29.45 28.81 12.96
N PRO A 37 -28.18 28.37 12.94
CA PRO A 37 -27.17 28.97 12.08
C PRO A 37 -27.21 28.52 10.62
N ILE A 38 -27.73 27.32 10.33
CA ILE A 38 -27.81 26.78 8.98
C ILE A 38 -29.24 27.03 8.45
N PRO A 39 -29.39 27.75 7.33
CA PRO A 39 -30.70 28.03 6.75
C PRO A 39 -31.49 26.76 6.44
N VAL A 40 -32.78 26.76 6.79
CA VAL A 40 -33.74 25.70 6.47
C VAL A 40 -34.67 26.24 5.39
N LYS A 41 -34.83 25.51 4.28
CA LYS A 41 -35.55 26.00 3.08
C LYS A 41 -37.01 25.56 3.06
N GLU A 42 -37.32 24.52 3.81
CA GLU A 42 -38.61 23.85 3.86
C GLU A 42 -39.65 24.63 4.67
N SER A 43 -40.92 24.34 4.43
CA SER A 43 -42.03 24.98 5.17
C SER A 43 -42.04 24.53 6.63
N LEU A 44 -42.40 25.43 7.55
CA LEU A 44 -42.59 25.14 8.98
C LEU A 44 -43.64 24.06 9.26
N GLU A 45 -44.47 23.72 8.27
CA GLU A 45 -45.47 22.65 8.39
C GLU A 45 -44.89 21.26 8.11
N GLU A 46 -43.73 21.16 7.48
CA GLU A 46 -43.10 19.89 7.19
C GLU A 46 -42.40 19.29 8.41
N PRO A 47 -42.56 17.99 8.69
CA PRO A 47 -41.83 17.30 9.75
C PRO A 47 -40.30 17.40 9.61
N SER A 48 -39.79 17.38 8.37
CA SER A 48 -38.37 17.52 8.03
C SER A 48 -37.77 18.83 8.59
N THR A 49 -38.51 19.94 8.48
CA THR A 49 -38.15 21.26 9.03
C THR A 49 -38.01 21.19 10.53
N LYS A 50 -39.00 20.58 11.22
CA LYS A 50 -38.95 20.42 12.67
C LYS A 50 -37.74 19.62 13.11
N ILE A 51 -37.44 18.50 12.44
CA ILE A 51 -36.27 17.67 12.76
C ILE A 51 -34.97 18.45 12.54
N ASN A 52 -34.87 19.20 11.43
CA ASN A 52 -33.70 20.00 11.09
C ASN A 52 -33.44 21.07 12.15
N VAL A 53 -34.47 21.85 12.47
CA VAL A 53 -34.41 22.92 13.48
C VAL A 53 -34.06 22.37 14.86
N LEU A 54 -34.66 21.24 15.26
CA LEU A 54 -34.35 20.61 16.55
C LEU A 54 -32.93 20.05 16.63
N LEU A 55 -32.39 19.49 15.55
CA LEU A 55 -31.00 19.07 15.49
C LEU A 55 -30.05 20.26 15.68
N GLN A 56 -30.30 21.36 14.97
CA GLN A 56 -29.48 22.56 15.08
C GLN A 56 -29.62 23.25 16.44
N ALA A 57 -30.83 23.23 17.02
CA ALA A 57 -31.09 23.73 18.37
C ALA A 57 -30.33 22.91 19.43
N TYR A 58 -30.29 21.58 19.25
CA TYR A 58 -29.50 20.69 20.09
C TYR A 58 -28.00 21.03 20.03
N ILE A 59 -27.40 21.11 18.82
CA ILE A 59 -25.99 21.47 18.64
C ILE A 59 -25.69 22.85 19.24
N SER A 60 -26.63 23.80 19.14
CA SER A 60 -26.49 25.15 19.67
C SER A 60 -26.74 25.26 21.18
N GLY A 61 -27.20 24.19 21.85
CA GLY A 61 -27.55 24.21 23.27
C GLY A 61 -28.72 25.13 23.62
N LEU A 62 -29.66 25.31 22.69
CA LEU A 62 -30.86 26.12 22.94
C LEU A 62 -31.78 25.42 23.94
N LYS A 63 -32.40 26.20 24.84
CA LYS A 63 -33.41 25.70 25.77
C LYS A 63 -34.77 25.69 25.08
N LEU A 64 -35.49 24.59 25.25
CA LEU A 64 -36.87 24.42 24.80
C LEU A 64 -37.82 24.64 25.98
N GLU A 65 -38.93 25.34 25.76
CA GLU A 65 -39.99 25.60 26.72
C GLU A 65 -41.04 24.47 26.69
N GLY A 66 -41.36 23.94 25.50
CA GLY A 66 -42.35 22.89 25.32
C GLY A 66 -41.84 21.48 25.65
N LEU A 67 -42.57 20.77 26.54
CA LEU A 67 -42.29 19.36 26.89
C LEU A 67 -42.34 18.43 25.67
N SER A 68 -43.21 18.72 24.72
CA SER A 68 -43.40 17.93 23.49
C SER A 68 -42.18 18.04 22.57
N LEU A 69 -41.72 19.27 22.29
CA LEU A 69 -40.48 19.50 21.52
C LEU A 69 -39.26 18.93 22.24
N GLY A 70 -39.21 19.03 23.58
CA GLY A 70 -38.15 18.43 24.38
C GLY A 70 -38.06 16.90 24.19
N SER A 71 -39.19 16.21 24.15
CA SER A 71 -39.25 14.78 23.91
C SER A 71 -38.77 14.40 22.49
N ASP A 72 -39.22 15.17 21.49
CA ASP A 72 -38.81 14.94 20.09
C ASP A 72 -37.31 15.22 19.90
N MET A 73 -36.75 16.25 20.56
CA MET A 73 -35.32 16.54 20.53
C MET A 73 -34.49 15.43 21.15
N VAL A 74 -34.95 14.81 22.25
CA VAL A 74 -34.27 13.66 22.86
C VAL A 74 -34.24 12.48 21.89
N TYR A 75 -35.36 12.20 21.22
CA TYR A 75 -35.43 11.16 20.21
C TYR A 75 -34.45 11.40 19.05
N ILE A 76 -34.44 12.63 18.50
CA ILE A 76 -33.51 13.02 17.43
C ILE A 76 -32.07 12.87 17.89
N LYS A 77 -31.72 13.34 19.10
CA LYS A 77 -30.38 13.24 19.68
C LYS A 77 -29.90 11.78 19.76
N GLN A 78 -30.75 10.86 20.21
CA GLN A 78 -30.39 9.45 20.38
C GLN A 78 -30.03 8.78 19.04
N SER A 79 -30.67 9.20 17.95
CA SER A 79 -30.39 8.73 16.60
C SER A 79 -29.30 9.51 15.87
N ALA A 80 -29.03 10.76 16.28
CA ALA A 80 -28.22 11.69 15.51
C ALA A 80 -26.79 11.20 15.26
N GLY A 81 -26.12 10.65 16.28
CA GLY A 81 -24.76 10.14 16.15
C GLY A 81 -24.65 9.00 15.14
N ARG A 82 -25.54 7.99 15.22
CA ARG A 82 -25.49 6.83 14.30
C ARG A 82 -25.84 7.21 12.86
N LEU A 83 -26.83 8.09 12.66
CA LEU A 83 -27.29 8.50 11.34
C LEU A 83 -26.26 9.39 10.65
N SER A 84 -25.69 10.37 11.37
CA SER A 84 -24.61 11.21 10.83
C SER A 84 -23.37 10.39 10.50
N ARG A 85 -23.02 9.40 11.34
CA ARG A 85 -21.91 8.48 11.05
C ARG A 85 -22.16 7.64 9.80
N ALA A 86 -23.37 7.13 9.61
CA ALA A 86 -23.74 6.39 8.40
C ALA A 86 -23.62 7.26 7.14
N ILE A 87 -24.06 8.53 7.20
CA ILE A 87 -23.89 9.49 6.10
C ILE A 87 -22.41 9.69 5.79
N PHE A 88 -21.58 9.93 6.82
CA PHE A 88 -20.13 10.08 6.64
C PHE A 88 -19.50 8.84 5.98
N GLU A 89 -19.81 7.64 6.44
CA GLU A 89 -19.23 6.41 5.88
C GLU A 89 -19.65 6.17 4.43
N ILE A 90 -20.90 6.46 4.07
CA ILE A 90 -21.36 6.40 2.67
C ILE A 90 -20.56 7.36 1.79
N VAL A 91 -20.41 8.61 2.25
CA VAL A 91 -19.71 9.66 1.52
C VAL A 91 -18.21 9.34 1.38
N LEU A 92 -17.59 8.84 2.45
CA LEU A 92 -16.19 8.39 2.45
C LEU A 92 -15.97 7.24 1.46
N LYS A 93 -16.88 6.24 1.43
CA LYS A 93 -16.81 5.13 0.48
C LYS A 93 -17.06 5.56 -0.97
N ARG A 94 -17.83 6.60 -1.20
CA ARG A 94 -18.02 7.22 -2.54
C ARG A 94 -16.82 8.06 -2.97
N GLY A 95 -15.94 8.43 -2.05
CA GLY A 95 -14.73 9.20 -2.32
C GLY A 95 -14.99 10.69 -2.54
N TRP A 96 -16.06 11.26 -1.98
CA TRP A 96 -16.35 12.69 -2.12
C TRP A 96 -15.68 13.50 -1.00
N SER A 97 -14.53 14.12 -1.26
CA SER A 97 -13.67 14.74 -0.24
C SER A 97 -14.40 15.83 0.57
N GLN A 98 -14.81 16.92 -0.10
CA GLN A 98 -15.40 18.07 0.61
C GLN A 98 -16.66 17.70 1.40
N LEU A 99 -17.43 16.72 0.89
CA LEU A 99 -18.62 16.25 1.57
C LEU A 99 -18.27 15.34 2.75
N ALA A 100 -17.21 14.53 2.64
CA ALA A 100 -16.74 13.67 3.73
C ALA A 100 -16.25 14.54 4.89
N GLU A 101 -15.51 15.61 4.61
CA GLU A 101 -15.08 16.58 5.63
C GLU A 101 -16.29 17.20 6.34
N LYS A 102 -17.28 17.68 5.59
CA LYS A 102 -18.49 18.29 6.17
C LYS A 102 -19.31 17.28 6.98
N ALA A 103 -19.44 16.05 6.50
CA ALA A 103 -20.16 14.98 7.19
C ALA A 103 -19.45 14.54 8.47
N LEU A 104 -18.12 14.43 8.46
CA LEU A 104 -17.32 14.14 9.66
C LEU A 104 -17.47 15.27 10.68
N ASN A 105 -17.31 16.52 10.24
CA ASN A 105 -17.53 17.68 11.10
C ASN A 105 -18.95 17.67 11.70
N LEU A 106 -19.98 17.29 10.94
CA LEU A 106 -21.35 17.16 11.46
C LEU A 106 -21.45 16.10 12.57
N CYS A 107 -20.80 14.95 12.41
CA CYS A 107 -20.72 13.94 13.48
C CYS A 107 -20.12 14.54 14.75
N THR A 108 -18.96 15.18 14.63
CA THR A 108 -18.26 15.75 15.79
C THR A 108 -19.01 16.94 16.39
N MET A 109 -19.70 17.76 15.59
CA MET A 109 -20.55 18.86 16.06
C MET A 109 -21.74 18.35 16.89
N ILE A 110 -22.36 17.23 16.48
CA ILE A 110 -23.43 16.56 17.22
C ILE A 110 -22.92 15.98 18.54
N ASP A 111 -21.78 15.30 18.51
CA ASP A 111 -21.20 14.65 19.68
C ASP A 111 -20.70 15.65 20.72
N LYS A 112 -20.08 16.75 20.27
CA LYS A 112 -19.52 17.79 21.13
C LYS A 112 -20.52 18.89 21.48
N GLN A 113 -21.69 18.89 20.86
CA GLN A 113 -22.72 19.91 21.04
C GLN A 113 -22.17 21.34 20.83
N MET A 114 -21.47 21.52 19.71
CA MET A 114 -20.87 22.80 19.33
C MET A 114 -20.72 22.88 17.81
N TRP A 115 -20.55 24.09 17.29
CA TRP A 115 -20.32 24.34 15.86
C TRP A 115 -18.83 24.41 15.52
N SER A 116 -18.47 24.01 14.30
CA SER A 116 -17.07 24.02 13.81
C SER A 116 -16.43 25.41 13.74
N VAL A 117 -17.24 26.47 13.67
CA VAL A 117 -16.77 27.87 13.68
C VAL A 117 -16.39 28.37 15.08
N GLN A 118 -16.77 27.64 16.13
CA GLN A 118 -16.45 28.00 17.51
C GLN A 118 -15.04 27.54 17.89
N THR A 119 -14.47 28.13 18.93
CA THR A 119 -13.11 27.75 19.35
C THR A 119 -13.05 26.28 19.80
N PRO A 120 -12.04 25.50 19.36
CA PRO A 120 -11.82 24.14 19.81
C PRO A 120 -11.73 23.99 21.33
N LEU A 121 -11.39 25.08 22.03
CA LEU A 121 -11.31 25.13 23.50
C LEU A 121 -12.64 24.86 24.20
N ARG A 122 -13.79 24.99 23.50
CA ARG A 122 -15.10 24.60 24.06
C ARG A 122 -15.16 23.11 24.43
N GLN A 123 -14.33 22.28 23.81
CA GLN A 123 -14.27 20.84 24.07
C GLN A 123 -13.58 20.50 25.40
N PHE A 124 -12.92 21.46 26.05
CA PHE A 124 -12.20 21.26 27.30
C PHE A 124 -13.04 21.67 28.51
N PRO A 125 -13.11 20.83 29.56
CA PRO A 125 -13.84 21.16 30.76
C PRO A 125 -13.12 22.24 31.59
N GLY A 126 -13.92 23.07 32.27
CA GLY A 126 -13.44 24.05 33.24
C GLY A 126 -13.06 25.42 32.68
N ILE A 127 -13.38 25.70 31.41
CA ILE A 127 -13.22 27.05 30.82
C ILE A 127 -14.57 27.78 30.86
N PRO A 128 -14.68 28.91 31.57
CA PRO A 128 -15.90 29.73 31.58
C PRO A 128 -16.30 30.22 30.18
N ASN A 129 -17.60 30.19 29.88
CA ASN A 129 -18.15 30.62 28.59
C ASN A 129 -17.81 32.08 28.24
N GLU A 130 -17.69 32.95 29.25
CA GLU A 130 -17.25 34.34 29.06
C GLU A 130 -15.85 34.44 28.45
N ILE A 131 -14.93 33.54 28.82
CA ILE A 131 -13.57 33.50 28.30
C ILE A 131 -13.57 32.96 26.87
N LEU A 132 -14.35 31.90 26.61
CA LEU A 132 -14.52 31.33 25.27
C LEU A 132 -15.07 32.39 24.30
N MET A 133 -16.11 33.13 24.70
CA MET A 133 -16.67 34.23 23.90
C MET A 133 -15.66 35.38 23.69
N LYS A 134 -14.80 35.68 24.67
CA LYS A 134 -13.73 36.68 24.50
C LYS A 134 -12.71 36.22 23.45
N LEU A 135 -12.37 34.94 23.43
CA LEU A 135 -11.45 34.34 22.44
C LEU A 135 -12.07 34.32 21.04
N GLU A 136 -13.33 33.95 20.92
CA GLU A 136 -14.06 33.92 19.64
C GLU A 136 -14.25 35.31 19.03
N LYS A 137 -14.28 36.36 19.86
CA LYS A 137 -14.29 37.76 19.40
C LYS A 137 -12.92 38.25 18.91
N LYS A 138 -11.84 37.48 19.12
CA LYS A 138 -10.52 37.84 18.60
C LYS A 138 -10.39 37.31 17.18
N GLU A 139 -10.01 38.19 16.26
CA GLU A 139 -9.66 37.83 14.88
C GLU A 139 -8.25 37.23 14.80
N LEU A 140 -8.00 36.17 15.59
CA LEU A 140 -6.74 35.43 15.58
C LEU A 140 -6.99 34.02 15.06
N ALA A 141 -6.28 33.63 14.00
CA ALA A 141 -6.34 32.28 13.46
C ALA A 141 -5.94 31.23 14.52
N TRP A 142 -6.60 30.07 14.51
CA TRP A 142 -6.43 29.05 15.54
C TRP A 142 -4.97 28.58 15.66
N GLU A 143 -4.28 28.45 14.55
CA GLU A 143 -2.90 27.98 14.46
C GLU A 143 -1.93 28.90 15.21
N ARG A 144 -2.23 30.21 15.27
CA ARG A 144 -1.39 31.18 15.97
C ARG A 144 -1.40 31.03 17.48
N TYR A 145 -2.43 30.39 18.05
CA TYR A 145 -2.48 30.17 19.50
C TYR A 145 -1.40 29.20 19.98
N PHE A 146 -0.87 28.33 19.10
CA PHE A 146 0.25 27.44 19.43
C PHE A 146 1.58 28.19 19.57
N ASP A 147 1.72 29.35 18.92
CA ASP A 147 2.95 30.16 18.98
C ASP A 147 3.01 31.04 20.25
N LEU A 148 1.89 31.23 20.95
CA LEU A 148 1.78 32.16 22.07
C LEU A 148 2.19 31.52 23.40
N SER A 149 2.90 32.28 24.22
CA SER A 149 3.19 31.92 25.60
C SER A 149 1.94 32.02 26.49
N SER A 150 1.98 31.31 27.63
CA SER A 150 0.90 31.40 28.63
C SER A 150 0.64 32.81 29.16
N GLN A 151 1.63 33.70 29.14
CA GLN A 151 1.49 35.10 29.55
C GLN A 151 0.74 35.91 28.48
N GLU A 152 1.16 35.80 27.23
CA GLU A 152 0.54 36.49 26.08
C GLU A 152 -0.92 36.08 25.91
N ILE A 153 -1.25 34.78 26.08
CA ILE A 153 -2.64 34.31 26.04
C ILE A 153 -3.47 34.96 27.17
N GLY A 154 -2.89 35.07 28.36
CA GLY A 154 -3.52 35.72 29.51
C GLY A 154 -3.76 37.20 29.30
N GLU A 155 -2.82 37.91 28.68
CA GLU A 155 -2.94 39.32 28.30
C GLU A 155 -3.97 39.53 27.20
N LEU A 156 -4.00 38.66 26.18
CA LEU A 156 -4.92 38.71 25.05
C LEU A 156 -6.39 38.72 25.49
N ILE A 157 -6.74 37.91 26.50
CA ILE A 157 -8.08 37.83 27.08
C ILE A 157 -8.31 38.79 28.25
N ARG A 158 -7.28 39.57 28.63
CA ARG A 158 -7.25 40.45 29.81
C ARG A 158 -7.56 39.70 31.11
N TYR A 159 -7.06 38.47 31.23
CA TYR A 159 -7.21 37.63 32.41
C TYR A 159 -5.99 36.72 32.63
N PRO A 160 -4.88 37.26 33.16
CA PRO A 160 -3.58 36.57 33.24
C PRO A 160 -3.62 35.22 33.96
N LYS A 161 -4.46 35.07 34.99
CA LYS A 161 -4.59 33.83 35.76
C LYS A 161 -5.03 32.63 34.91
N MET A 162 -5.81 32.86 33.85
CA MET A 162 -6.30 31.80 32.97
C MET A 162 -5.35 31.46 31.83
N GLY A 163 -4.34 32.30 31.56
CA GLY A 163 -3.40 32.09 30.46
C GLY A 163 -2.70 30.73 30.53
N ARG A 164 -2.29 30.29 31.73
CA ARG A 164 -1.68 28.96 31.94
C ARG A 164 -2.63 27.81 31.60
N ARG A 165 -3.89 27.90 32.01
CA ARG A 165 -4.88 26.85 31.76
C ARG A 165 -5.21 26.75 30.28
N LEU A 166 -5.37 27.90 29.60
CA LEU A 166 -5.63 27.94 28.17
C LEU A 166 -4.44 27.42 27.36
N TYR A 167 -3.22 27.82 27.73
CA TYR A 167 -2.00 27.31 27.11
C TYR A 167 -1.93 25.78 27.19
N GLN A 168 -2.23 25.20 28.37
CA GLN A 168 -2.31 23.75 28.53
C GLN A 168 -3.37 23.13 27.61
N CYS A 169 -4.59 23.66 27.57
CA CYS A 169 -5.65 23.13 26.71
C CYS A 169 -5.32 23.22 25.21
N ILE A 170 -4.67 24.30 24.76
CA ILE A 170 -4.21 24.45 23.37
C ILE A 170 -3.22 23.32 23.02
N HIS A 171 -2.22 23.10 23.87
CA HIS A 171 -1.21 22.06 23.67
C HIS A 171 -1.72 20.64 23.96
N GLN A 172 -2.90 20.50 24.56
CA GLN A 172 -3.59 19.23 24.73
C GLN A 172 -4.51 18.92 23.56
N LEU A 173 -4.78 19.84 22.62
CA LEU A 173 -5.58 19.50 21.45
C LEU A 173 -4.78 18.52 20.57
N PRO A 174 -5.34 17.34 20.21
CA PRO A 174 -4.59 16.37 19.42
C PRO A 174 -4.12 16.97 18.10
N LYS A 175 -2.83 16.80 17.80
CA LYS A 175 -2.19 17.33 16.58
C LYS A 175 -1.09 16.36 16.17
N LEU A 176 -0.98 16.10 14.87
CA LEU A 176 0.02 15.19 14.30
C LEU A 176 0.81 15.96 13.24
N ASN A 177 2.13 16.07 13.43
CA ASN A 177 3.01 16.58 12.39
C ASN A 177 3.21 15.51 11.31
N LEU A 178 3.24 15.94 10.05
CA LEU A 178 3.24 15.06 8.89
C LEU A 178 4.51 15.24 8.08
N SER A 179 5.14 14.14 7.69
CA SER A 179 6.13 14.14 6.62
C SER A 179 5.86 12.97 5.69
N ALA A 180 6.01 13.16 4.39
CA ALA A 180 5.72 12.13 3.41
C ALA A 180 6.88 12.01 2.42
N HIS A 181 7.25 10.77 2.15
CA HIS A 181 8.15 10.41 1.07
C HIS A 181 7.36 9.68 -0.02
N VAL A 182 7.56 10.07 -1.28
CA VAL A 182 6.78 9.56 -2.40
C VAL A 182 7.70 8.99 -3.46
N GLN A 183 7.40 7.77 -3.88
CA GLN A 183 8.16 7.05 -4.88
C GLN A 183 7.22 6.48 -5.95
N PRO A 184 7.49 6.73 -7.25
CA PRO A 184 6.68 6.15 -8.30
C PRO A 184 6.98 4.66 -8.43
N ILE A 185 5.95 3.83 -8.27
CA ILE A 185 6.05 2.37 -8.45
C ILE A 185 5.86 2.05 -9.94
N THR A 186 4.83 2.66 -10.55
CA THR A 186 4.56 2.60 -11.98
C THR A 186 4.20 4.00 -12.47
N ARG A 187 3.94 4.15 -13.77
CA ARG A 187 3.41 5.40 -14.35
C ARG A 187 2.03 5.80 -13.81
N THR A 188 1.30 4.88 -13.20
CA THR A 188 -0.08 5.09 -12.76
C THR A 188 -0.25 4.90 -11.26
N VAL A 189 0.81 4.54 -10.52
CA VAL A 189 0.75 4.24 -9.09
C VAL A 189 1.98 4.80 -8.39
N LEU A 190 1.73 5.60 -7.36
CA LEU A 190 2.73 6.10 -6.44
C LEU A 190 2.66 5.31 -5.13
N GLY A 191 3.81 4.99 -4.57
CA GLY A 191 3.98 4.56 -3.20
C GLY A 191 4.21 5.76 -2.30
N PHE A 192 3.45 5.84 -1.21
CA PHE A 192 3.57 6.85 -0.18
C PHE A 192 4.06 6.18 1.10
N GLU A 193 5.07 6.79 1.70
CA GLU A 193 5.55 6.53 3.05
C GLU A 193 5.25 7.78 3.89
N LEU A 194 4.18 7.73 4.68
CA LEU A 194 3.72 8.83 5.52
C LEU A 194 4.16 8.59 6.96
N THR A 195 4.95 9.51 7.50
CA THR A 195 5.36 9.53 8.90
C THR A 195 4.49 10.53 9.68
N LEU A 196 3.85 10.03 10.74
CA LEU A 196 3.03 10.79 11.68
C LEU A 196 3.80 10.93 13.01
N THR A 197 4.02 12.17 13.43
CA THR A 197 4.68 12.49 14.70
C THR A 197 3.70 13.21 15.62
N PRO A 198 3.30 12.62 16.76
CA PRO A 198 2.41 13.29 17.71
C PRO A 198 3.00 14.59 18.28
N ASP A 199 2.26 15.68 18.19
CA ASP A 199 2.67 17.04 18.61
C ASP A 199 1.63 17.65 19.57
N PHE A 200 1.35 16.93 20.65
CA PHE A 200 0.44 17.39 21.71
C PHE A 200 0.72 16.68 23.05
N GLN A 201 0.25 17.29 24.13
CA GLN A 201 0.36 16.77 25.48
C GLN A 201 -0.82 15.85 25.80
N TRP A 202 -0.54 14.58 26.02
CA TRP A 202 -1.57 13.62 26.40
C TRP A 202 -2.03 13.84 27.85
N ASP A 203 -3.34 13.73 28.04
CA ASP A 203 -4.03 13.78 29.33
C ASP A 203 -5.09 12.67 29.38
N ASP A 204 -4.97 11.75 30.33
CA ASP A 204 -5.82 10.56 30.42
C ASP A 204 -7.30 10.88 30.67
N LYS A 205 -7.60 11.99 31.34
CA LYS A 205 -8.99 12.38 31.62
C LYS A 205 -9.68 12.94 30.38
N ILE A 206 -8.90 13.50 29.47
CA ILE A 206 -9.37 14.19 28.28
C ILE A 206 -9.39 13.24 27.08
N HIS A 207 -8.29 12.51 26.86
CA HIS A 207 -8.07 11.68 25.67
C HIS A 207 -8.47 10.21 25.88
N GLY A 208 -8.53 9.78 27.14
CA GLY A 208 -8.69 8.37 27.49
C GLY A 208 -7.48 7.55 27.06
N TYR A 209 -7.74 6.42 26.39
CA TYR A 209 -6.71 5.44 26.02
C TYR A 209 -6.26 5.53 24.56
N VAL A 210 -7.13 6.01 23.67
CA VAL A 210 -6.90 6.05 22.22
C VAL A 210 -7.48 7.30 21.59
N GLU A 211 -6.69 7.88 20.68
CA GLU A 211 -7.10 8.99 19.82
C GLU A 211 -7.12 8.55 18.34
N PRO A 212 -8.32 8.42 17.76
CA PRO A 212 -8.49 8.04 16.36
C PRO A 212 -8.37 9.23 15.39
N PHE A 213 -7.82 8.95 14.22
CA PHE A 213 -7.64 9.88 13.11
C PHE A 213 -7.99 9.23 11.79
N TRP A 214 -8.56 10.01 10.88
CA TRP A 214 -8.68 9.68 9.47
C TRP A 214 -7.51 10.28 8.70
N ILE A 215 -6.90 9.46 7.86
CA ILE A 215 -5.91 9.88 6.87
C ILE A 215 -6.61 9.86 5.53
N LEU A 216 -6.69 11.00 4.88
CA LEU A 216 -7.35 11.19 3.60
C LEU A 216 -6.33 11.74 2.62
N VAL A 217 -6.16 11.08 1.48
CA VAL A 217 -5.37 11.60 0.36
C VAL A 217 -6.33 12.09 -0.70
N GLU A 218 -6.22 13.36 -1.03
CA GLU A 218 -7.09 14.07 -1.95
C GLU A 218 -6.34 14.46 -3.21
N ASP A 219 -7.09 14.60 -4.29
CA ASP A 219 -6.61 15.16 -5.54
C ASP A 219 -6.29 16.66 -5.43
N ASN A 220 -5.79 17.24 -6.51
CA ASN A 220 -5.39 18.66 -6.55
C ASN A 220 -6.56 19.62 -6.25
N ASP A 221 -7.78 19.22 -6.60
CA ASP A 221 -8.97 20.07 -6.50
C ASP A 221 -9.76 19.80 -5.20
N SER A 222 -9.28 18.88 -4.35
CA SER A 222 -9.96 18.41 -3.14
C SER A 222 -11.40 17.99 -3.40
N GLU A 223 -11.67 17.34 -4.52
CA GLU A 223 -13.00 16.80 -4.86
C GLU A 223 -13.07 15.29 -4.60
N CYS A 224 -11.97 14.59 -4.91
CA CYS A 224 -11.90 13.14 -4.83
C CYS A 224 -10.92 12.65 -3.77
N ILE A 225 -11.39 11.72 -2.93
CA ILE A 225 -10.53 10.96 -2.03
C ILE A 225 -9.93 9.80 -2.81
N LEU A 226 -8.62 9.85 -3.02
CA LEU A 226 -7.85 8.83 -3.74
C LEU A 226 -7.48 7.66 -2.81
N HIS A 227 -7.29 7.93 -1.53
CA HIS A 227 -6.99 6.94 -0.50
C HIS A 227 -7.53 7.40 0.85
N HIS A 228 -8.04 6.47 1.66
CA HIS A 228 -8.36 6.73 3.05
C HIS A 228 -7.97 5.57 3.96
N GLU A 229 -7.47 5.89 5.15
CA GLU A 229 -7.13 4.92 6.19
C GLU A 229 -7.53 5.45 7.58
N TYR A 230 -7.92 4.54 8.47
CA TYR A 230 -8.25 4.85 9.85
C TYR A 230 -7.07 4.52 10.77
N PHE A 231 -6.45 5.56 11.33
CA PHE A 231 -5.30 5.46 12.22
C PHE A 231 -5.75 5.62 13.68
N THR A 232 -5.19 4.82 14.60
CA THR A 232 -5.49 4.91 16.03
C THR A 232 -4.21 5.09 16.82
N LEU A 233 -4.04 6.29 17.39
CA LEU A 233 -2.92 6.59 18.29
C LEU A 233 -3.23 6.06 19.69
N LYS A 234 -2.36 5.18 20.20
CA LYS A 234 -2.43 4.67 21.57
C LYS A 234 -1.48 5.45 22.45
N LYS A 235 -1.87 5.70 23.71
CA LYS A 235 -1.05 6.41 24.71
C LYS A 235 0.40 5.89 24.79
N GLN A 236 0.61 4.58 24.75
CA GLN A 236 1.96 4.01 24.90
C GLN A 236 2.93 4.43 23.80
N ARG A 237 2.42 4.80 22.62
CA ARG A 237 3.21 5.14 21.45
C ARG A 237 3.16 6.63 21.11
N LEU A 238 2.96 7.47 22.13
CA LEU A 238 2.93 8.93 21.94
C LEU A 238 4.29 9.49 21.52
N ASN A 239 5.38 8.91 22.03
CA ASN A 239 6.75 9.37 21.79
C ASN A 239 7.41 8.66 20.60
N GLU A 240 6.66 7.88 19.83
CA GLU A 240 7.13 7.12 18.68
C GLU A 240 6.60 7.76 17.40
N ASP A 241 7.41 7.76 16.35
CA ASP A 241 6.97 8.10 15.00
C ASP A 241 6.24 6.91 14.38
N HIS A 242 5.12 7.17 13.72
CA HIS A 242 4.29 6.14 13.09
C HIS A 242 4.41 6.25 11.58
N THR A 243 4.91 5.19 10.94
CA THR A 243 5.06 5.16 9.48
C THR A 243 3.96 4.31 8.86
N LEU A 244 3.30 4.85 7.85
CA LEU A 244 2.22 4.22 7.10
C LEU A 244 2.59 4.16 5.62
N ASN A 245 2.49 2.97 5.04
CA ASN A 245 2.83 2.71 3.66
C ASN A 245 1.57 2.36 2.88
N PHE A 246 1.24 3.17 1.89
CA PHE A 246 0.07 2.96 1.04
C PHE A 246 0.35 3.38 -0.40
N THR A 247 -0.53 3.01 -1.32
CA THR A 247 -0.41 3.36 -2.73
C THR A 247 -1.57 4.22 -3.19
N VAL A 248 -1.26 5.18 -4.06
CA VAL A 248 -2.22 6.16 -4.58
C VAL A 248 -2.10 6.19 -6.10
N PRO A 249 -3.22 6.15 -6.85
CA PRO A 249 -3.17 6.27 -8.30
C PRO A 249 -2.71 7.68 -8.71
N ILE A 250 -2.02 7.75 -9.85
CA ILE A 250 -1.73 9.01 -10.53
C ILE A 250 -2.19 8.94 -11.98
N TYR A 251 -2.74 10.04 -12.48
CA TYR A 251 -3.30 10.14 -13.83
C TYR A 251 -2.48 11.11 -14.68
N GLU A 252 -2.49 10.89 -15.99
CA GLU A 252 -1.94 11.84 -16.97
C GLU A 252 -3.11 12.73 -17.48
N PRO A 253 -2.96 14.07 -17.52
CA PRO A 253 -1.77 14.85 -17.18
C PRO A 253 -1.47 14.86 -15.68
N LEU A 254 -0.18 14.86 -15.33
CA LEU A 254 0.30 14.81 -13.96
C LEU A 254 -0.26 16.02 -13.17
N PRO A 255 -0.99 15.79 -12.06
CA PRO A 255 -1.42 16.88 -11.20
C PRO A 255 -0.21 17.55 -10.53
N PRO A 256 -0.28 18.84 -10.16
CA PRO A 256 0.86 19.52 -9.55
C PRO A 256 1.07 19.11 -8.08
N LEU A 257 -0.02 18.85 -7.36
CA LEU A 257 -0.05 18.52 -5.94
C LEU A 257 -1.14 17.48 -5.65
N TYR A 258 -0.92 16.67 -4.62
CA TYR A 258 -1.99 16.03 -3.84
C TYR A 258 -1.95 16.55 -2.41
N PHE A 259 -3.05 16.42 -1.68
CA PHE A 259 -3.14 16.84 -0.28
C PHE A 259 -3.38 15.64 0.63
N ILE A 260 -2.55 15.52 1.66
CA ILE A 260 -2.77 14.56 2.74
C ILE A 260 -3.40 15.32 3.91
N HIS A 261 -4.62 14.94 4.26
CA HIS A 261 -5.32 15.45 5.42
C HIS A 261 -5.34 14.40 6.51
N VAL A 262 -4.89 14.79 7.71
CA VAL A 262 -5.03 13.99 8.91
C VAL A 262 -5.97 14.71 9.86
N VAL A 263 -7.15 14.12 10.08
CA VAL A 263 -8.26 14.75 10.81
C VAL A 263 -8.64 13.85 11.98
N SER A 264 -8.83 14.42 13.18
CA SER A 264 -9.32 13.63 14.31
C SER A 264 -10.77 13.20 14.08
N ASP A 265 -11.09 11.95 14.43
CA ASP A 265 -12.48 11.46 14.40
C ASP A 265 -13.32 12.03 15.57
N LYS A 266 -12.65 12.53 16.63
CA LYS A 266 -13.29 12.96 17.88
C LYS A 266 -13.24 14.46 18.14
N TRP A 267 -12.31 15.19 17.53
CA TRP A 267 -11.97 16.55 17.93
C TRP A 267 -12.19 17.54 16.78
N LEU A 268 -13.01 18.56 17.03
CA LEU A 268 -13.13 19.71 16.12
C LEU A 268 -11.86 20.57 16.20
N GLY A 269 -11.40 21.07 15.06
CA GLY A 269 -10.19 21.88 14.95
C GLY A 269 -8.87 21.10 15.06
N SER A 270 -8.94 19.76 15.12
CA SER A 270 -7.78 18.86 15.05
C SER A 270 -7.61 18.36 13.62
N ARG A 271 -6.95 19.18 12.78
CA ARG A 271 -6.64 18.85 11.38
C ARG A 271 -5.22 19.30 11.07
N THR A 272 -4.49 18.45 10.35
CA THR A 272 -3.21 18.80 9.73
C THR A 272 -3.25 18.48 8.24
N ILE A 273 -2.63 19.35 7.43
CA ILE A 273 -2.64 19.26 5.97
C ILE A 273 -1.20 19.25 5.48
N LEU A 274 -0.85 18.29 4.63
CA LEU A 274 0.45 18.21 3.98
C LEU A 274 0.28 18.21 2.46
N PRO A 275 0.66 19.30 1.76
CA PRO A 275 0.71 19.30 0.31
C PRO A 275 1.92 18.50 -0.18
N VAL A 276 1.68 17.55 -1.08
CA VAL A 276 2.70 16.70 -1.69
C VAL A 276 2.89 17.13 -3.13
N SER A 277 4.05 17.69 -3.46
CA SER A 277 4.33 18.20 -4.80
C SER A 277 4.94 17.17 -5.72
N PHE A 278 4.43 17.12 -6.96
CA PHE A 278 4.95 16.26 -8.01
C PHE A 278 5.81 17.01 -9.03
N ARG A 279 6.20 18.25 -8.75
CA ARG A 279 6.96 19.10 -9.69
C ARG A 279 8.31 18.50 -10.14
N HIS A 280 8.93 17.71 -9.26
CA HIS A 280 10.20 17.02 -9.53
C HIS A 280 10.02 15.50 -9.63
N LEU A 281 8.78 15.02 -9.76
CA LEU A 281 8.48 13.61 -9.85
C LEU A 281 8.79 13.10 -11.26
N VAL A 282 9.79 12.21 -11.36
CA VAL A 282 10.12 11.52 -12.61
C VAL A 282 9.41 10.18 -12.62
N LEU A 283 8.40 10.04 -13.48
CA LEU A 283 7.70 8.78 -13.65
C LEU A 283 8.58 7.78 -14.43
N PRO A 284 8.53 6.48 -14.08
CA PRO A 284 9.20 5.43 -14.85
C PRO A 284 8.79 5.44 -16.32
N ASP A 285 9.65 4.91 -17.17
CA ASP A 285 9.31 4.71 -18.58
C ASP A 285 8.18 3.69 -18.73
N LYS A 286 7.41 3.83 -19.82
CA LYS A 286 6.34 2.90 -20.13
C LYS A 286 6.99 1.57 -20.53
N HIS A 287 6.75 0.52 -19.74
CA HIS A 287 7.33 -0.78 -20.02
C HIS A 287 6.84 -1.35 -21.36
N ALA A 288 7.71 -2.13 -22.00
CA ALA A 288 7.36 -2.87 -23.21
C ALA A 288 6.18 -3.82 -22.95
N PRO A 289 5.30 -4.04 -23.93
CA PRO A 289 4.20 -4.97 -23.77
C PRO A 289 4.72 -6.38 -23.45
N PRO A 290 3.95 -7.19 -22.68
CA PRO A 290 4.26 -8.60 -22.48
C PRO A 290 4.41 -9.35 -23.81
N THR A 291 5.23 -10.39 -23.83
CA THR A 291 5.37 -11.33 -24.94
C THR A 291 4.04 -12.03 -25.18
N GLU A 292 3.53 -11.92 -26.40
CA GLU A 292 2.33 -12.64 -26.83
C GLU A 292 2.60 -14.15 -26.85
N LEU A 293 1.64 -14.92 -26.31
CA LEU A 293 1.65 -16.37 -26.43
C LEU A 293 1.14 -16.72 -27.84
N LEU A 294 2.04 -17.28 -28.65
CA LEU A 294 1.70 -17.69 -30.02
C LEU A 294 0.88 -18.98 -29.98
N ASP A 295 -0.13 -19.06 -30.86
CA ASP A 295 -0.92 -20.28 -31.06
C ASP A 295 -0.13 -21.29 -31.92
N LEU A 296 0.90 -21.86 -31.31
CA LEU A 296 1.78 -22.84 -31.93
C LEU A 296 1.23 -24.25 -31.74
N GLN A 297 1.47 -25.12 -32.71
CA GLN A 297 1.21 -26.54 -32.55
C GLN A 297 2.03 -27.07 -31.35
N PRO A 298 1.39 -27.75 -30.37
CA PRO A 298 2.07 -28.26 -29.19
C PRO A 298 3.27 -29.13 -29.56
N LEU A 299 4.43 -28.83 -28.99
CA LEU A 299 5.66 -29.52 -29.32
C LEU A 299 5.66 -30.95 -28.76
N PRO A 300 5.79 -32.01 -29.59
CA PRO A 300 5.89 -33.37 -29.09
C PRO A 300 7.22 -33.61 -28.36
N VAL A 301 7.24 -34.54 -27.40
CA VAL A 301 8.45 -34.90 -26.65
C VAL A 301 9.58 -35.41 -27.57
N THR A 302 9.24 -36.02 -28.70
CA THR A 302 10.18 -36.48 -29.75
C THR A 302 11.01 -35.35 -30.37
N ALA A 303 10.63 -34.08 -30.16
CA ALA A 303 11.42 -32.93 -30.56
C ALA A 303 12.79 -32.85 -29.85
N LEU A 304 12.98 -33.56 -28.73
CA LEU A 304 14.27 -33.66 -28.03
C LEU A 304 15.32 -34.43 -28.84
N ARG A 305 14.91 -35.30 -29.78
CA ARG A 305 15.78 -36.09 -30.67
C ARG A 305 16.82 -36.94 -29.93
N ASN A 306 16.45 -37.45 -28.76
CA ASN A 306 17.31 -38.31 -27.95
C ASN A 306 16.43 -39.21 -27.07
N ALA A 307 16.47 -40.51 -27.33
CA ALA A 307 15.64 -41.50 -26.64
C ALA A 307 15.80 -41.46 -25.11
N ARG A 308 17.00 -41.14 -24.59
CA ARG A 308 17.24 -41.03 -23.14
C ARG A 308 16.55 -39.81 -22.54
N TYR A 309 16.52 -38.69 -23.27
CA TYR A 309 15.86 -37.47 -22.79
C TYR A 309 14.34 -37.58 -22.92
N GLU A 310 13.86 -38.23 -23.98
CA GLU A 310 12.44 -38.50 -24.19
C GLU A 310 11.87 -39.37 -23.06
N GLY A 311 12.65 -40.36 -22.58
CA GLY A 311 12.29 -41.20 -21.44
C GLY A 311 12.00 -40.44 -20.14
N LEU A 312 12.59 -39.24 -19.96
CA LEU A 312 12.35 -38.39 -18.77
C LEU A 312 10.94 -37.79 -18.72
N TYR A 313 10.22 -37.80 -19.84
CA TYR A 313 8.92 -37.16 -20.02
C TYR A 313 7.81 -38.16 -20.38
N SER A 314 7.97 -39.44 -20.06
CA SER A 314 7.01 -40.52 -20.37
C SER A 314 5.58 -40.27 -19.89
N ALA A 315 5.39 -39.40 -18.89
CA ALA A 315 4.09 -39.02 -18.34
C ALA A 315 3.21 -38.16 -19.28
N TRP A 316 3.77 -37.52 -20.31
CA TRP A 316 2.98 -36.70 -21.25
C TRP A 316 3.55 -36.71 -22.67
N LYS A 317 2.68 -36.46 -23.67
CA LYS A 317 3.05 -36.54 -25.10
C LYS A 317 3.53 -35.22 -25.71
N HIS A 318 3.06 -34.09 -25.19
CA HIS A 318 3.35 -32.76 -25.71
C HIS A 318 3.72 -31.80 -24.58
N PHE A 319 4.57 -30.83 -24.89
CA PHE A 319 4.87 -29.70 -24.01
C PHE A 319 3.76 -28.64 -24.10
N ASN A 320 3.61 -27.84 -23.05
CA ASN A 320 2.59 -26.79 -23.02
C ASN A 320 2.94 -25.64 -23.99
N PRO A 321 2.01 -24.70 -24.27
CA PRO A 321 2.26 -23.62 -25.22
C PRO A 321 3.48 -22.73 -24.87
N ILE A 322 3.65 -22.38 -23.60
CA ILE A 322 4.80 -21.59 -23.13
C ILE A 322 6.10 -22.34 -23.40
N GLN A 323 6.18 -23.60 -22.98
CA GLN A 323 7.33 -24.49 -23.17
C GLN A 323 7.64 -24.68 -24.65
N THR A 324 6.61 -24.84 -25.49
CA THR A 324 6.72 -24.95 -26.95
C THR A 324 7.36 -23.71 -27.55
N GLN A 325 6.88 -22.51 -27.18
CA GLN A 325 7.40 -21.25 -27.69
C GLN A 325 8.85 -20.98 -27.24
N VAL A 326 9.20 -21.31 -25.99
CA VAL A 326 10.56 -21.09 -25.48
C VAL A 326 11.55 -22.20 -25.85
N PHE A 327 11.08 -23.35 -26.35
CA PHE A 327 11.89 -24.54 -26.58
C PHE A 327 13.08 -24.29 -27.49
N SER A 328 12.86 -23.65 -28.65
CA SER A 328 13.92 -23.45 -29.64
C SER A 328 15.10 -22.66 -29.06
N VAL A 329 14.81 -21.62 -28.29
CA VAL A 329 15.85 -20.79 -27.66
C VAL A 329 16.53 -21.55 -26.51
N LEU A 330 15.78 -22.25 -25.66
CA LEU A 330 16.37 -22.96 -24.52
C LEU A 330 17.18 -24.19 -24.93
N TYR A 331 16.70 -24.95 -25.90
CA TYR A 331 17.27 -26.25 -26.28
C TYR A 331 18.19 -26.20 -27.51
N ASN A 332 17.94 -25.32 -28.50
CA ASN A 332 18.75 -25.26 -29.73
C ASN A 332 19.78 -24.12 -29.73
N SER A 333 19.67 -23.15 -28.82
CA SER A 333 20.60 -22.03 -28.71
C SER A 333 21.32 -22.01 -27.37
N ASP A 334 22.40 -21.22 -27.30
CA ASP A 334 23.22 -21.05 -26.09
C ASP A 334 23.08 -19.63 -25.50
N HIS A 335 22.07 -18.88 -25.97
CA HIS A 335 21.77 -17.55 -25.43
C HIS A 335 21.28 -17.65 -23.99
N SER A 336 21.64 -16.67 -23.17
CA SER A 336 21.00 -16.45 -21.87
C SER A 336 19.53 -16.07 -22.07
N VAL A 337 18.66 -16.55 -21.19
CA VAL A 337 17.20 -16.46 -21.35
C VAL A 337 16.55 -16.02 -20.04
N LEU A 338 15.59 -15.10 -20.14
CA LEU A 338 14.63 -14.79 -19.07
C LEU A 338 13.26 -15.35 -19.49
N VAL A 339 12.71 -16.25 -18.66
CA VAL A 339 11.34 -16.76 -18.81
C VAL A 339 10.51 -16.29 -17.62
N ALA A 340 9.78 -15.20 -17.82
CA ALA A 340 8.81 -14.66 -16.87
C ALA A 340 7.40 -15.16 -17.25
N ALA A 341 6.83 -16.01 -16.40
CA ALA A 341 5.51 -16.58 -16.58
C ALA A 341 4.85 -16.88 -15.22
N PRO A 342 3.52 -16.96 -15.14
CA PRO A 342 2.82 -17.27 -13.89
C PRO A 342 3.31 -18.55 -13.20
N THR A 343 3.15 -18.61 -11.88
CA THR A 343 3.39 -19.84 -11.11
C THR A 343 2.44 -20.93 -11.61
N GLY A 344 2.96 -22.14 -11.80
CA GLY A 344 2.21 -23.26 -12.39
C GLY A 344 2.30 -23.38 -13.91
N SER A 345 2.94 -22.43 -14.62
CA SER A 345 3.17 -22.53 -16.08
C SER A 345 4.23 -23.55 -16.51
N GLY A 346 4.78 -24.31 -15.55
CA GLY A 346 5.77 -25.36 -15.84
C GLY A 346 7.17 -24.84 -16.16
N LYS A 347 7.56 -23.68 -15.61
CA LYS A 347 8.89 -23.06 -15.79
C LYS A 347 10.05 -23.99 -15.41
N THR A 348 9.84 -24.91 -14.47
CA THR A 348 10.84 -25.92 -14.10
C THR A 348 11.26 -26.81 -15.28
N ILE A 349 10.37 -27.05 -16.25
CA ILE A 349 10.73 -27.80 -17.47
C ILE A 349 11.61 -26.95 -18.40
N CYS A 350 11.43 -25.63 -18.42
CA CYS A 350 12.31 -24.71 -19.14
C CYS A 350 13.76 -24.78 -18.62
N ALA A 351 13.95 -24.86 -17.30
CA ALA A 351 15.27 -25.13 -16.71
C ALA A 351 15.86 -26.47 -17.20
N LYS A 352 15.04 -27.52 -17.28
CA LYS A 352 15.48 -28.84 -17.77
C LYS A 352 15.91 -28.81 -19.23
N PHE A 353 15.26 -28.05 -20.10
CA PHE A 353 15.74 -27.87 -21.49
C PHE A 353 17.15 -27.30 -21.56
N ALA A 354 17.44 -26.29 -20.73
CA ALA A 354 18.78 -25.72 -20.66
C ALA A 354 19.82 -26.73 -20.14
N ILE A 355 19.46 -27.54 -19.13
CA ILE A 355 20.32 -28.61 -18.60
C ILE A 355 20.66 -29.64 -19.68
N LEU A 356 19.65 -30.12 -20.42
CA LEU A 356 19.84 -31.11 -21.47
C LEU A 356 20.71 -30.59 -22.62
N ARG A 357 20.54 -29.32 -23.00
CA ARG A 357 21.41 -28.66 -24.00
C ARG A 357 22.86 -28.57 -23.50
N ASN A 358 23.08 -28.17 -22.25
CA ASN A 358 24.43 -28.12 -21.68
C ASN A 358 25.08 -29.52 -21.64
N HIS A 359 24.30 -30.56 -21.31
CA HIS A 359 24.78 -31.94 -21.35
C HIS A 359 25.18 -32.37 -22.77
N GLN A 360 24.38 -32.08 -23.80
CA GLN A 360 24.75 -32.37 -25.20
C GLN A 360 26.10 -31.77 -25.59
N LYS A 361 26.33 -30.51 -25.19
CA LYS A 361 27.58 -29.81 -25.46
C LYS A 361 28.76 -30.30 -24.65
N ALA A 362 28.51 -30.74 -23.42
CA ALA A 362 29.56 -31.36 -22.63
C ALA A 362 30.00 -32.69 -23.23
N VAL A 363 29.06 -33.49 -23.74
CA VAL A 363 29.35 -34.74 -24.45
C VAL A 363 30.11 -34.47 -25.77
N SER A 364 29.84 -33.36 -26.47
CA SER A 364 30.61 -32.96 -27.67
C SER A 364 31.97 -32.31 -27.36
N GLY A 365 32.27 -32.04 -26.09
CA GLY A 365 33.51 -31.39 -25.65
C GLY A 365 33.54 -29.87 -25.83
N GLU A 366 32.40 -29.24 -26.17
CA GLU A 366 32.30 -27.79 -26.39
C GLU A 366 32.22 -26.98 -25.08
N THR A 367 31.66 -27.56 -24.02
CA THR A 367 31.43 -26.86 -22.74
C THR A 367 31.65 -27.77 -21.54
N ASN A 368 31.90 -27.20 -20.36
CA ASN A 368 31.97 -27.98 -19.13
C ASN A 368 30.58 -28.45 -18.69
N MET A 369 30.47 -29.69 -18.19
CA MET A 369 29.26 -30.21 -17.53
C MET A 369 29.15 -29.68 -16.09
N ARG A 370 29.11 -28.35 -15.92
CA ARG A 370 28.91 -27.73 -14.61
C ARG A 370 27.75 -26.76 -14.63
N ILE A 371 26.71 -27.15 -13.90
CA ILE A 371 25.42 -26.48 -13.85
C ILE A 371 25.16 -26.10 -12.40
N VAL A 372 24.72 -24.87 -12.17
CA VAL A 372 24.29 -24.40 -10.86
C VAL A 372 22.84 -23.98 -10.95
N TYR A 373 22.00 -24.49 -10.06
CA TYR A 373 20.60 -24.11 -9.93
C TYR A 373 20.37 -23.45 -8.56
N ILE A 374 19.88 -22.22 -8.60
CA ILE A 374 19.54 -21.43 -7.42
C ILE A 374 18.03 -21.52 -7.18
N ALA A 375 17.67 -22.20 -6.10
CA ALA A 375 16.31 -22.22 -5.57
C ALA A 375 16.07 -21.02 -4.65
N PRO A 376 14.84 -20.52 -4.55
CA PRO A 376 14.51 -19.37 -3.70
C PRO A 376 14.51 -19.72 -2.20
N ILE A 377 14.17 -20.97 -1.85
CA ILE A 377 14.14 -21.45 -0.47
C ILE A 377 14.69 -22.87 -0.37
N GLU A 378 15.17 -23.26 0.80
CA GLU A 378 15.80 -24.56 1.01
C GLU A 378 14.85 -25.75 0.79
N ALA A 379 13.56 -25.60 1.14
CA ALA A 379 12.57 -26.66 0.90
C ALA A 379 12.46 -27.01 -0.59
N LEU A 380 12.45 -25.98 -1.46
CA LEU A 380 12.42 -26.17 -2.91
C LEU A 380 13.75 -26.70 -3.44
N ALA A 381 14.88 -26.32 -2.84
CA ALA A 381 16.18 -26.91 -3.18
C ALA A 381 16.18 -28.43 -2.95
N LYS A 382 15.70 -28.89 -1.78
CA LYS A 382 15.58 -30.32 -1.44
C LYS A 382 14.62 -31.08 -2.35
N GLU A 383 13.48 -30.47 -2.68
CA GLU A 383 12.51 -31.06 -3.62
C GLU A 383 13.12 -31.21 -5.03
N ARG A 384 13.84 -30.18 -5.50
CA ARG A 384 14.53 -30.21 -6.79
C ARG A 384 15.68 -31.22 -6.79
N TYR A 385 16.42 -31.34 -5.69
CA TYR A 385 17.46 -32.36 -5.54
C TYR A 385 16.90 -33.77 -5.73
N ARG A 386 15.82 -34.12 -5.03
CA ARG A 386 15.18 -35.43 -5.16
C ARG A 386 14.66 -35.71 -6.58
N ASP A 387 13.99 -34.73 -7.20
CA ASP A 387 13.47 -34.87 -8.57
C ASP A 387 14.60 -35.02 -9.59
N TRP A 388 15.69 -34.28 -9.43
CA TRP A 388 16.80 -34.25 -10.39
C TRP A 388 17.80 -35.38 -10.17
N GLU A 389 18.00 -35.85 -8.95
CA GLU A 389 18.77 -37.07 -8.67
C GLU A 389 18.08 -38.27 -9.33
N MET A 390 16.76 -38.39 -9.21
CA MET A 390 15.98 -39.45 -9.87
C MET A 390 16.03 -39.36 -11.41
N LYS A 391 16.02 -38.16 -11.98
CA LYS A 391 15.95 -37.95 -13.44
C LYS A 391 17.30 -37.88 -14.13
N PHE A 392 18.27 -37.25 -13.50
CA PHE A 392 19.58 -36.95 -14.08
C PHE A 392 20.72 -37.73 -13.44
N GLY A 393 20.49 -38.48 -12.36
CA GLY A 393 21.54 -39.24 -11.68
C GLY A 393 22.24 -40.28 -12.54
N GLU A 394 21.59 -40.75 -13.62
CA GLU A 394 22.23 -41.63 -14.62
C GLU A 394 23.17 -40.89 -15.57
N PHE A 395 22.99 -39.57 -15.75
CA PHE A 395 23.75 -38.75 -16.70
C PHE A 395 24.81 -37.89 -16.02
N ALA A 396 24.54 -37.42 -14.81
CA ALA A 396 25.38 -36.47 -14.11
C ALA A 396 25.28 -36.58 -12.60
N CYS A 397 26.36 -36.27 -11.90
CA CYS A 397 26.35 -36.25 -10.43
C CYS A 397 25.61 -35.00 -9.91
N VAL A 398 24.44 -35.21 -9.32
CA VAL A 398 23.62 -34.16 -8.69
C VAL A 398 24.02 -34.01 -7.22
N VAL A 399 24.28 -32.78 -6.77
CA VAL A 399 24.63 -32.47 -5.38
C VAL A 399 23.83 -31.30 -4.83
N GLU A 400 23.44 -31.35 -3.56
CA GLU A 400 22.84 -30.23 -2.83
C GLU A 400 23.88 -29.60 -1.89
N LEU A 401 24.02 -28.28 -1.91
CA LEU A 401 24.90 -27.59 -0.97
C LEU A 401 24.30 -27.55 0.44
N THR A 402 25.15 -27.83 1.42
CA THR A 402 24.77 -27.91 2.83
C THR A 402 24.88 -26.55 3.54
N GLY A 403 25.74 -25.65 3.03
CA GLY A 403 26.06 -24.36 3.64
C GLY A 403 27.37 -24.37 4.44
N GLU A 404 27.95 -25.56 4.68
CA GLU A 404 29.27 -25.70 5.29
C GLU A 404 30.36 -25.64 4.21
N THR A 405 31.15 -24.57 4.18
CA THR A 405 32.11 -24.30 3.11
C THR A 405 33.08 -25.46 2.83
N ALA A 406 33.60 -26.13 3.87
CA ALA A 406 34.54 -27.23 3.68
C ALA A 406 33.90 -28.48 3.04
N ARG A 407 32.63 -28.76 3.37
CA ARG A 407 31.87 -29.87 2.76
C ARG A 407 31.42 -29.50 1.35
N ASP A 408 30.93 -28.28 1.17
CA ASP A 408 30.45 -27.77 -0.11
C ASP A 408 31.56 -27.73 -1.17
N LEU A 409 32.82 -27.44 -0.78
CA LEU A 409 33.97 -27.56 -1.69
C LEU A 409 34.19 -29.00 -2.16
N LYS A 410 34.08 -29.99 -1.27
CA LYS A 410 34.19 -31.41 -1.65
C LYS A 410 33.03 -31.86 -2.53
N LEU A 411 31.83 -31.32 -2.30
CA LEU A 411 30.66 -31.57 -3.15
C LEU A 411 30.84 -30.95 -4.54
N LEU A 412 31.39 -29.72 -4.61
CA LEU A 412 31.73 -29.08 -5.88
C LEU A 412 32.76 -29.89 -6.68
N ASP A 413 33.73 -30.54 -6.04
CA ASP A 413 34.75 -31.29 -6.77
C ASP A 413 34.14 -32.45 -7.57
N LYS A 414 33.06 -33.06 -7.04
CA LYS A 414 32.38 -34.23 -7.63
C LYS A 414 31.12 -33.88 -8.43
N GLY A 415 30.43 -32.82 -8.04
CA GLY A 415 29.12 -32.45 -8.56
C GLY A 415 29.19 -31.76 -9.92
N GLU A 416 28.36 -32.24 -10.83
CA GLU A 416 28.15 -31.66 -12.16
C GLU A 416 26.89 -30.80 -12.19
N ILE A 417 25.85 -31.19 -11.45
CA ILE A 417 24.63 -30.40 -11.22
C ILE A 417 24.57 -30.02 -9.74
N ILE A 418 24.71 -28.73 -9.46
CA ILE A 418 24.80 -28.19 -8.10
C ILE A 418 23.52 -27.44 -7.78
N ILE A 419 22.80 -27.89 -6.77
CA ILE A 419 21.57 -27.25 -6.29
C ILE A 419 21.89 -26.47 -5.00
N SER A 420 21.49 -25.21 -4.96
CA SER A 420 21.80 -24.30 -3.86
C SER A 420 20.69 -23.28 -3.63
N THR A 421 20.71 -22.64 -2.46
CA THR A 421 20.03 -21.35 -2.25
C THR A 421 20.97 -20.19 -2.57
N HIS A 422 20.41 -18.98 -2.68
CA HIS A 422 21.21 -17.77 -2.96
C HIS A 422 22.23 -17.47 -1.85
N GLU A 423 21.90 -17.69 -0.57
CA GLU A 423 22.81 -17.47 0.57
C GLU A 423 24.00 -18.45 0.57
N LYS A 424 23.74 -19.74 0.33
CA LYS A 424 24.77 -20.79 0.28
C LYS A 424 25.73 -20.55 -0.90
N TRP A 425 25.18 -20.20 -2.06
CA TRP A 425 25.99 -19.91 -3.24
C TRP A 425 26.79 -18.62 -3.11
N ASP A 426 26.25 -17.57 -2.47
CA ASP A 426 27.00 -16.34 -2.21
C ASP A 426 28.26 -16.63 -1.39
N SER A 427 28.11 -17.34 -0.28
CA SER A 427 29.23 -17.71 0.60
C SER A 427 30.34 -18.46 -0.14
N LEU A 428 29.95 -19.33 -1.08
CA LEU A 428 30.87 -20.13 -1.89
C LEU A 428 31.52 -19.32 -3.04
N SER A 429 30.78 -18.43 -3.69
CA SER A 429 31.27 -17.72 -4.87
C SER A 429 32.12 -16.48 -4.57
N ARG A 430 32.17 -15.98 -3.33
CA ARG A 430 33.03 -14.84 -2.93
C ARG A 430 34.51 -15.00 -3.28
N ARG A 431 35.06 -16.23 -3.20
CA ARG A 431 36.49 -16.52 -3.51
C ARG A 431 36.67 -17.18 -4.89
N TRP A 432 35.82 -16.85 -5.86
CA TRP A 432 35.83 -17.46 -7.19
C TRP A 432 37.19 -17.43 -7.90
N LYS A 433 38.01 -16.37 -7.71
CA LYS A 433 39.37 -16.27 -8.31
C LYS A 433 40.29 -17.42 -7.89
N GLN A 434 40.15 -17.92 -6.66
CA GLN A 434 40.94 -19.04 -6.12
C GLN A 434 40.29 -20.40 -6.43
N ARG A 435 39.04 -20.41 -6.89
CA ARG A 435 38.20 -21.62 -7.02
C ARG A 435 37.90 -21.90 -8.49
N LYS A 436 38.74 -22.71 -9.13
CA LYS A 436 38.60 -23.10 -10.55
C LYS A 436 37.22 -23.68 -10.88
N HIS A 437 36.65 -24.46 -9.97
CA HIS A 437 35.33 -25.07 -10.11
C HIS A 437 34.18 -24.07 -10.29
N ILE A 438 34.31 -22.86 -9.73
CA ILE A 438 33.31 -21.79 -9.88
C ILE A 438 33.48 -21.09 -11.23
N GLN A 439 34.72 -20.97 -11.72
CA GLN A 439 35.03 -20.41 -13.04
C GLN A 439 34.60 -21.34 -14.19
N GLN A 440 34.50 -22.64 -13.91
CA GLN A 440 34.12 -23.69 -14.87
C GLN A 440 32.60 -23.84 -15.06
N VAL A 441 31.77 -23.08 -14.35
CA VAL A 441 30.30 -23.14 -14.49
C VAL A 441 29.91 -22.76 -15.93
N GLY A 442 29.25 -23.67 -16.64
CA GLY A 442 28.77 -23.45 -18.00
C GLY A 442 27.32 -22.93 -18.06
N LEU A 443 26.49 -23.32 -17.08
CA LEU A 443 25.08 -22.94 -17.01
C LEU A 443 24.71 -22.52 -15.58
N PHE A 444 24.13 -21.34 -15.44
CA PHE A 444 23.65 -20.77 -14.19
C PHE A 444 22.14 -20.53 -14.28
N ILE A 445 21.36 -21.32 -13.54
CA ILE A 445 19.89 -21.24 -13.54
C ILE A 445 19.44 -20.57 -12.25
N VAL A 446 18.59 -19.57 -12.36
CA VAL A 446 18.01 -18.86 -11.22
C VAL A 446 16.51 -19.02 -11.25
N ASP A 447 15.94 -19.64 -10.23
CA ASP A 447 14.49 -19.76 -10.10
C ASP A 447 13.91 -18.61 -9.28
N GLU A 448 12.69 -18.22 -9.63
CA GLU A 448 11.93 -17.13 -8.99
C GLU A 448 12.71 -15.79 -8.89
N LEU A 449 13.34 -15.34 -9.99
CA LEU A 449 14.19 -14.14 -10.04
C LEU A 449 13.51 -12.85 -9.55
N HIS A 450 12.19 -12.69 -9.74
CA HIS A 450 11.41 -11.56 -9.20
C HIS A 450 11.56 -11.34 -7.69
N LEU A 451 12.04 -12.33 -6.92
CA LEU A 451 12.35 -12.16 -5.50
C LEU A 451 13.55 -11.25 -5.24
N ILE A 452 14.21 -10.73 -6.27
CA ILE A 452 15.23 -9.68 -6.17
C ILE A 452 14.71 -8.41 -5.45
N GLY A 453 13.41 -8.12 -5.53
CA GLY A 453 12.77 -7.00 -4.81
C GLY A 453 12.38 -7.32 -3.36
N SER A 454 12.64 -8.53 -2.87
CA SER A 454 12.36 -8.89 -1.47
C SER A 454 13.45 -8.37 -0.52
N GLU A 455 13.19 -8.39 0.79
CA GLU A 455 14.14 -7.97 1.83
C GLU A 455 15.54 -8.63 1.70
N LYS A 456 15.57 -9.91 1.30
CA LYS A 456 16.80 -10.69 1.06
C LYS A 456 17.23 -10.73 -0.42
N GLY A 457 16.53 -10.03 -1.29
CA GLY A 457 16.77 -10.04 -2.73
C GLY A 457 18.13 -9.46 -3.14
N HIS A 458 18.74 -8.62 -2.30
CA HIS A 458 20.09 -8.10 -2.53
C HIS A 458 21.16 -9.21 -2.67
N VAL A 459 20.98 -10.35 -2.00
CA VAL A 459 21.90 -11.51 -2.15
C VAL A 459 21.75 -12.13 -3.54
N LEU A 460 20.53 -12.18 -4.07
CA LEU A 460 20.23 -12.69 -5.41
C LEU A 460 20.87 -11.81 -6.49
N ASP A 461 20.78 -10.49 -6.34
CA ASP A 461 21.47 -9.54 -7.21
C ASP A 461 22.98 -9.79 -7.22
N ILE A 462 23.59 -9.82 -6.02
CA ILE A 462 25.03 -10.00 -5.85
C ILE A 462 25.53 -11.26 -6.56
N ILE A 463 24.84 -12.40 -6.43
CA ILE A 463 25.29 -13.65 -7.05
C ILE A 463 25.15 -13.63 -8.57
N VAL A 464 24.06 -13.10 -9.12
CA VAL A 464 23.84 -13.04 -10.58
C VAL A 464 24.84 -12.07 -11.22
N SER A 465 24.98 -10.88 -10.64
CA SER A 465 25.96 -9.87 -11.05
C SER A 465 27.38 -10.42 -10.98
N ARG A 466 27.71 -11.21 -9.94
CA ARG A 466 29.01 -11.89 -9.83
C ARG A 466 29.22 -12.93 -10.92
N MET A 467 28.22 -13.75 -11.27
CA MET A 467 28.36 -14.73 -12.34
C MET A 467 28.61 -14.08 -13.71
N ARG A 468 27.95 -12.96 -14.02
CA ARG A 468 28.27 -12.18 -15.24
C ARG A 468 29.67 -11.59 -15.21
N CYS A 469 30.08 -11.06 -14.05
CA CYS A 469 31.42 -10.55 -13.85
C CYS A 469 32.47 -11.66 -14.09
N ILE A 470 32.25 -12.87 -13.57
CA ILE A 470 33.12 -14.03 -13.80
C ILE A 470 33.19 -14.34 -15.30
N ALA A 471 32.04 -14.48 -15.98
CA ALA A 471 31.98 -14.77 -17.41
C ALA A 471 32.84 -13.81 -18.25
N ASN A 472 32.74 -12.51 -17.96
CA ASN A 472 33.53 -11.48 -18.63
C ASN A 472 35.03 -11.57 -18.31
N HIS A 473 35.42 -11.91 -17.07
CA HIS A 473 36.83 -11.99 -16.65
C HIS A 473 37.53 -13.23 -17.19
N THR A 474 36.86 -14.37 -17.24
CA THR A 474 37.44 -15.64 -17.70
C THR A 474 37.29 -15.84 -19.21
N CYS A 475 36.66 -14.89 -19.90
CA CYS A 475 36.22 -15.02 -21.30
C CYS A 475 35.46 -16.33 -21.55
N SER A 476 34.80 -16.86 -20.52
CA SER A 476 34.01 -18.09 -20.59
C SER A 476 32.55 -17.70 -20.77
N ASN A 477 31.87 -18.38 -21.68
CA ASN A 477 30.46 -18.13 -21.92
C ASN A 477 29.62 -18.85 -20.85
N ILE A 478 29.29 -18.15 -19.76
CA ILE A 478 28.36 -18.65 -18.74
C ILE A 478 26.94 -18.32 -19.19
N ARG A 479 26.19 -19.34 -19.59
CA ARG A 479 24.78 -19.19 -19.97
C ARG A 479 23.94 -18.97 -18.71
N ILE A 480 23.15 -17.89 -18.67
CA ILE A 480 22.25 -17.60 -17.54
C ILE A 480 20.80 -17.85 -17.98
N VAL A 481 20.09 -18.69 -17.24
CA VAL A 481 18.65 -18.94 -17.45
C VAL A 481 17.90 -18.52 -16.20
N ALA A 482 17.16 -17.42 -16.29
CA ALA A 482 16.34 -16.93 -15.20
C ALA A 482 14.88 -17.30 -15.41
N LEU A 483 14.25 -17.86 -14.37
CA LEU A 483 12.83 -18.13 -14.31
C LEU A 483 12.19 -17.16 -13.34
N SER A 484 11.05 -16.59 -13.70
CA SER A 484 10.39 -15.58 -12.87
C SER A 484 8.87 -15.67 -12.98
N ALA A 485 8.15 -15.06 -12.03
CA ALA A 485 6.78 -14.62 -12.27
C ALA A 485 6.78 -13.54 -13.36
N SER A 486 5.61 -13.28 -13.94
CA SER A 486 5.40 -12.21 -14.92
C SER A 486 5.84 -10.86 -14.35
N LEU A 487 6.62 -10.11 -15.12
CA LEU A 487 7.26 -8.88 -14.68
C LEU A 487 6.66 -7.68 -15.43
N ALA A 488 6.55 -6.54 -14.76
CA ALA A 488 6.28 -5.27 -15.44
C ALA A 488 7.50 -4.85 -16.26
N ASN A 489 8.69 -4.92 -15.67
CA ASN A 489 9.96 -4.54 -16.29
C ASN A 489 10.87 -5.74 -16.57
N ALA A 490 10.50 -6.55 -17.57
CA ALA A 490 11.33 -7.70 -17.94
C ALA A 490 12.58 -7.30 -18.75
N LYS A 491 12.54 -6.17 -19.46
CA LYS A 491 13.64 -5.73 -20.33
C LYS A 491 14.90 -5.47 -19.52
N ASP A 492 14.81 -4.67 -18.47
CA ASP A 492 15.98 -4.30 -17.66
C ASP A 492 16.56 -5.52 -16.95
N LEU A 493 15.70 -6.40 -16.42
CA LEU A 493 16.14 -7.67 -15.83
C LEU A 493 16.78 -8.60 -16.87
N GLY A 494 16.22 -8.66 -18.09
CA GLY A 494 16.80 -9.38 -19.21
C GLY A 494 18.19 -8.88 -19.55
N GLU A 495 18.33 -7.59 -19.83
CA GLU A 495 19.61 -6.95 -20.15
C GLU A 495 20.64 -7.12 -19.01
N TRP A 496 20.18 -7.00 -17.76
CA TRP A 496 20.99 -7.24 -16.57
C TRP A 496 21.50 -8.68 -16.46
N ILE A 497 20.74 -9.71 -16.86
CA ILE A 497 21.22 -11.09 -16.79
C ILE A 497 22.02 -11.56 -18.00
N GLY A 498 21.79 -11.04 -19.21
CA GLY A 498 22.21 -11.91 -20.30
C GLY A 498 22.00 -11.56 -21.75
N ALA A 499 20.92 -12.03 -22.35
CA ALA A 499 19.62 -11.42 -22.16
C ALA A 499 19.29 -10.62 -23.41
N THR A 500 19.49 -11.20 -24.60
CA THR A 500 19.16 -10.51 -25.85
C THR A 500 17.64 -10.49 -26.03
N SER A 501 17.15 -9.67 -26.96
CA SER A 501 15.72 -9.61 -27.30
C SER A 501 15.13 -10.98 -27.67
N HIS A 502 15.92 -11.87 -28.26
CA HIS A 502 15.51 -13.24 -28.60
C HIS A 502 15.42 -14.19 -27.40
N GLY A 503 16.09 -13.87 -26.29
CA GLY A 503 16.06 -14.63 -25.03
C GLY A 503 15.10 -14.06 -23.99
N LEU A 504 14.31 -13.04 -24.33
CA LEU A 504 13.42 -12.37 -23.40
C LEU A 504 11.97 -12.81 -23.62
N PHE A 505 11.46 -13.65 -22.71
CA PHE A 505 10.07 -14.11 -22.72
C PHE A 505 9.36 -13.65 -21.46
N ASN A 506 8.42 -12.71 -21.58
CA ASN A 506 7.64 -12.18 -20.47
C ASN A 506 6.15 -12.28 -20.75
N PHE A 507 5.54 -13.39 -20.35
CA PHE A 507 4.13 -13.66 -20.60
C PHE A 507 3.25 -12.91 -19.59
N PRO A 508 2.03 -12.48 -19.98
CA PRO A 508 1.12 -11.80 -19.07
C PRO A 508 0.62 -12.72 -17.93
N PRO A 509 0.25 -12.16 -16.76
CA PRO A 509 -0.31 -12.92 -15.63
C PRO A 509 -1.54 -13.77 -15.95
N ALA A 510 -2.33 -13.31 -16.94
CA ALA A 510 -3.56 -13.95 -17.40
C ALA A 510 -3.31 -15.25 -18.18
N VAL A 511 -2.08 -15.49 -18.65
CA VAL A 511 -1.69 -16.74 -19.32
C VAL A 511 -1.52 -17.83 -18.28
N ARG A 512 -2.64 -18.34 -17.77
CA ARG A 512 -2.71 -19.57 -16.99
C ARG A 512 -3.10 -20.71 -17.90
N ARG A 513 -2.65 -21.91 -17.51
CA ARG A 513 -2.91 -23.18 -18.20
C ARG A 513 -4.42 -23.30 -18.45
N TYR A 514 -4.85 -23.22 -19.70
CA TYR A 514 -5.99 -24.01 -20.14
C TYR A 514 -5.44 -25.45 -20.18
N LEU A 515 -5.71 -26.20 -19.12
CA LEU A 515 -5.49 -27.65 -19.08
C LEU A 515 -6.55 -28.33 -19.92
#